data_AF-A0A558RB65-F1
#
_entry.id   AF-A0A558RB65-F1
#
_cell.length_a   1.000
_cell.length_b   1.000
_cell.length_c   1.000
_cell.angle_alpha   90.00
_cell.angle_beta   90.00
_cell.angle_gamma   90.00
#
_symmetry.space_group_name_H-M   'P 1'
#
loop_
_entity.id
_entity.type
_entity.pdbx_description
1 polymer ?
#
loop_
_entity_poly.entity_id
_entity_poly.type
_entity_poly.pdbx_seq_one_letter_code
_entity_poly.pdbx_strand_id
1 'polypeptide(L)' 'MPDPDSSRLTLRRRTHAVNDDLAELLDSLDDFDKAAARAVRQARTALFEAWTILCVPPDDEEDH' A
#
# COMPACT_ATOMS: atom_id res chain seq x y z
N MET A 1 17.41 5.68 17.08
CA MET A 1 16.91 5.12 15.81
C MET A 1 15.76 4.20 16.17
N PRO A 2 14.55 4.35 15.60
CA PRO A 2 13.50 3.36 15.82
C PRO A 2 13.96 2.00 15.31
N ASP A 3 13.52 0.94 15.97
CA ASP A 3 13.72 -0.45 15.55
C ASP A 3 13.20 -0.64 14.11
N PRO A 4 14.01 -1.13 13.16
CA PRO A 4 13.60 -1.36 11.77
C PRO A 4 12.27 -2.12 11.66
N ASP A 5 12.03 -3.10 12.54
CA ASP A 5 10.78 -3.87 12.55
C ASP A 5 9.58 -3.03 12.97
N SER A 6 9.76 -2.11 13.91
CA SER A 6 8.73 -1.16 14.34
C SER A 6 8.40 -0.14 13.24
N SER A 7 9.42 0.34 12.51
CA SER A 7 9.23 1.20 11.34
C SER A 7 8.52 0.47 10.20
N ARG A 8 8.87 -0.79 9.93
CA ARG A 8 8.25 -1.61 8.89
C ARG A 8 6.79 -1.93 9.21
N LEU A 9 6.48 -2.29 10.46
CA LEU A 9 5.10 -2.49 10.93
C LEU A 9 4.27 -1.21 10.79
N THR A 10 4.84 -0.06 11.15
CA THR A 10 4.17 1.24 11.01
C THR A 10 3.87 1.55 9.54
N LEU A 11 4.83 1.35 8.65
CA LEU A 11 4.64 1.55 7.21
C LEU A 11 3.59 0.59 6.66
N ARG A 12 3.64 -0.70 7.01
CA ARG A 12 2.64 -1.70 6.59
C ARG A 12 1.22 -1.30 7.00
N ARG A 13 1.01 -0.82 8.23
CA ARG A 13 -0.29 -0.32 8.71
C ARG A 13 -0.75 0.92 7.93
N ARG A 14 0.15 1.87 7.69
CA ARG A 14 -0.15 3.08 6.92
C ARG A 14 -0.52 2.74 5.47
N THR A 15 0.22 1.84 4.83
CA THR A 15 -0.07 1.40 3.46
C THR A 15 -1.42 0.71 3.36
N HIS A 16 -1.78 -0.12 4.35
CA HIS A 16 -3.11 -0.73 4.42
C HIS A 16 -4.22 0.32 4.57
N ALA A 17 -4.07 1.29 5.48
CA ALA A 17 -5.06 2.35 5.66
C ALA A 17 -5.29 3.16 4.37
N VAL A 18 -4.22 3.54 3.67
CA VAL A 18 -4.34 4.24 2.38
C VAL A 18 -5.04 3.35 1.33
N ASN A 19 -4.82 2.04 1.34
CA ASN A 19 -5.50 1.13 0.42
C ASN A 19 -7.02 1.04 0.67
N ASP A 20 -7.43 1.16 1.94
CA ASP A 20 -8.85 1.22 2.32
C ASP A 20 -9.47 2.56 1.89
N ASP A 21 -8.80 3.69 2.16
CA ASP A 21 -9.23 5.02 1.72
C ASP A 21 -9.38 5.11 0.18
N LEU A 22 -8.47 4.49 -0.58
CA LEU A 22 -8.54 4.42 -2.03
C LEU A 22 -9.72 3.57 -2.52
N ALA A 23 -10.13 2.54 -1.76
CA ALA A 23 -11.30 1.73 -2.10
C ALA A 23 -12.60 2.56 -1.96
N GLU A 24 -12.74 3.31 -0.87
CA GLU A 24 -13.89 4.21 -0.67
C GLU A 24 -13.96 5.31 -1.74
N LEU A 25 -12.80 5.89 -2.10
CA LEU A 25 -12.72 6.87 -3.17
C LEU A 25 -13.12 6.27 -4.53
N LEU A 26 -12.75 5.02 -4.80
CA LEU A 26 -13.09 4.34 -6.04
C LEU A 26 -14.59 4.15 -6.22
N ASP A 27 -15.30 3.79 -5.15
CA ASP A 27 -16.77 3.66 -5.19
C ASP A 27 -17.42 5.00 -5.57
N SER A 28 -16.93 6.11 -5.00
CA SER A 28 -17.41 7.45 -5.33
C SER A 28 -17.07 7.88 -6.77
N LEU A 29 -15.89 7.49 -7.27
CA LEU A 29 -15.44 7.86 -8.61
C LEU A 29 -16.08 7.03 -9.72
N ASP A 30 -16.45 5.76 -9.49
CA ASP A 30 -16.99 4.91 -10.55
C ASP A 30 -18.36 5.43 -11.06
N ASP A 31 -19.12 6.05 -10.16
CA ASP A 31 -20.39 6.71 -10.46
C ASP A 31 -20.22 8.09 -11.12
N PHE A 32 -19.15 8.81 -10.80
CA PHE A 32 -18.93 10.20 -11.25
C PHE A 32 -18.07 10.30 -12.52
N ASP A 33 -16.89 9.65 -12.54
CA ASP A 33 -15.93 9.70 -13.64
C ASP A 33 -15.11 8.39 -13.74
N LYS A 34 -15.42 7.59 -14.75
CA LYS A 34 -14.77 6.29 -15.01
C LYS A 34 -13.28 6.41 -15.35
N ALA A 35 -12.84 7.51 -15.95
CA ALA A 35 -11.44 7.71 -16.29
C ALA A 35 -10.63 8.01 -15.02
N ALA A 36 -11.16 8.86 -14.14
CA ALA A 36 -10.58 9.10 -12.81
C ALA A 36 -10.56 7.81 -11.98
N ALA A 37 -11.66 7.05 -11.94
CA ALA A 37 -11.73 5.76 -11.26
C ALA A 37 -10.67 4.78 -11.80
N ARG A 38 -10.46 4.73 -13.12
CA ARG A 38 -9.41 3.89 -13.72
C ARG A 38 -8.01 4.30 -13.25
N ALA A 39 -7.69 5.58 -13.20
CA ALA A 39 -6.39 6.06 -12.73
C ALA A 39 -6.15 5.68 -11.26
N VAL A 40 -7.17 5.83 -10.41
CA VAL A 40 -7.09 5.44 -8.99
C VAL A 40 -6.95 3.93 -8.81
N ARG A 41 -7.61 3.11 -9.64
CA ARG A 41 -7.40 1.63 -9.61
C ARG A 41 -5.95 1.26 -9.90
N GLN A 42 -5.31 1.93 -10.86
CA GLN A 42 -3.90 1.69 -11.17
C GLN A 42 -2.99 2.06 -10.00
N ALA A 43 -3.25 3.21 -9.35
CA ALA A 43 -2.52 3.60 -8.15
C ALA A 43 -2.68 2.57 -7.01
N ARG A 44 -3.89 2.04 -6.82
CA ARG A 44 -4.18 1.00 -5.82
C ARG A 44 -3.43 -0.30 -6.09
N THR A 45 -3.29 -0.71 -7.35
CA THR A 45 -2.45 -1.87 -7.72
C THR A 45 -0.99 -1.67 -7.34
N ALA A 46 -0.41 -0.50 -7.63
CA ALA A 46 0.97 -0.19 -7.26
C ALA A 46 1.15 -0.11 -5.73
N LEU A 47 0.15 0.41 -5.01
CA LEU A 47 0.17 0.45 -3.55
C LEU A 47 0.11 -0.95 -2.93
N PHE A 48 -0.68 -1.85 -3.52
CA PHE A 48 -0.75 -3.24 -3.10
C PHE A 48 0.61 -3.94 -3.26
N GLU A 49 1.32 -3.71 -4.37
CA GLU A 49 2.69 -4.20 -4.57
C GLU A 49 3.66 -3.66 -3.52
N ALA A 50 3.59 -2.36 -3.18
CA ALA A 50 4.40 -1.80 -2.09
C ALA A 50 4.06 -2.46 -0.73
N TRP A 51 2.79 -2.76 -0.49
CA TRP A 51 2.34 -3.44 0.74
C TRP A 51 2.84 -4.88 0.82
N THR A 52 2.84 -5.63 -0.28
CA THR A 52 3.34 -7.02 -0.29
C THR A 52 4.83 -7.05 0.00
N ILE A 53 5.62 -6.15 -0.58
CA ILE A 53 7.05 -5.98 -0.26
C ILE A 53 7.25 -5.71 1.24
N LEU A 54 6.43 -4.83 1.82
CA LEU A 54 6.45 -4.54 3.26
C LEU A 54 5.92 -5.68 4.15
N CYS A 55 5.39 -6.77 3.58
CA CYS A 55 4.97 -7.95 4.33
C CYS A 55 6.03 -9.06 4.34
N VAL A 56 6.87 -9.14 3.30
CA VAL A 56 7.98 -10.13 3.23
C VAL A 56 8.96 -9.83 4.37
N PRO A 57 9.30 -10.78 5.26
CA PRO A 57 10.38 -10.59 6.24
C PRO A 57 11.64 -10.12 5.50
N PRO A 58 12.47 -9.24 6.09
CA PRO A 58 13.79 -9.00 5.48
C PRO A 58 14.46 -10.37 5.31
N ASP A 59 14.94 -10.68 4.11
CA ASP A 59 15.80 -11.83 3.94
C ASP A 59 17.02 -11.61 4.84
N ASP A 60 17.33 -12.60 5.68
CA ASP A 60 18.58 -12.67 6.43
C ASP A 60 19.73 -12.92 5.42
N GLU A 61 19.98 -11.97 4.54
CA GLU A 61 21.11 -11.90 3.61
C GLU A 61 21.84 -10.58 3.92
N GLU A 62 23.05 -10.50 4.47
CA GLU A 62 24.08 -11.50 4.73
C GLU A 62 24.79 -11.11 6.04
N ASP A 63 24.83 -12.03 7.01
CA ASP A 63 26.01 -12.16 7.88
C ASP A 63 27.16 -12.60 6.97
N HIS A 64 27.94 -11.65 6.44
CA HIS A 64 29.21 -11.91 5.77
C HIS A 64 30.35 -11.02 6.28
#